data_AF-A0A6H5ID07-F1
#
_entry.id   AF-A0A6H5ID07-F1
#
_cell.length_a   1.000
_cell.length_b   1.000
_cell.length_c   1.000
_cell.angle_alpha   90.00
_cell.angle_beta   90.00
_cell.angle_gamma   90.00
#
_symmetry.space_group_name_H-M   'P 1'
#
loop_
_entity.id
_entity.type
_entity.pdbx_description
1 polymer ?
#
loop_
_entity_poly.entity_id
_entity_poly.type
_entity_poly.pdbx_seq_one_letter_code
_entity_poly.pdbx_strand_id
1 'polypeptide(L)'
;MAARKLTSGTANKVKYLMGICQPTWKENATKVEIFGHEYDHRLHMFFRTKRAVFAHDPEKKCKTGDTILVRQLPEKMTRLITHEVVDVIYPLGDVTDPITGKKVAAGVYRDEIKIVNEAFGKSKTGFDYDTAPPRGDQEGIRDFTDKPTYKKYHEEDQDPHAL
;
A
#
# COMPACT_ATOMS: atom_id res chain seq x y z
N MET A 1 8.74 -30.57 -35.62
CA MET A 1 9.34 -30.34 -34.29
C MET A 1 8.22 -30.05 -33.32
N ALA A 2 7.78 -31.05 -32.56
CA ALA A 2 6.58 -31.00 -31.72
C ALA A 2 6.77 -30.03 -30.53
N ALA A 3 5.83 -29.10 -30.37
CA ALA A 3 5.78 -28.21 -29.22
C ALA A 3 5.51 -29.04 -27.95
N ARG A 4 6.47 -29.03 -27.04
CA ARG A 4 6.40 -29.70 -25.74
C ARG A 4 5.29 -29.03 -24.92
N LYS A 5 4.15 -29.71 -24.73
CA LYS A 5 3.14 -29.31 -23.74
C LYS A 5 3.80 -29.33 -22.36
N LEU A 6 4.04 -28.16 -21.79
CA LEU A 6 4.38 -27.99 -20.38
C LEU A 6 3.13 -28.28 -19.55
N THR A 7 2.86 -29.55 -19.28
CA THR A 7 1.93 -29.95 -18.22
C THR A 7 2.65 -29.79 -16.88
N SER A 8 2.79 -28.56 -16.40
CA SER A 8 3.21 -28.35 -15.02
C SER A 8 2.00 -28.60 -14.13
N GLY A 9 1.91 -29.80 -13.55
CA GLY A 9 1.11 -30.01 -12.35
C GLY A 9 1.66 -29.11 -11.24
N THR A 10 1.12 -27.90 -11.12
CA THR A 10 1.49 -26.97 -10.06
C THR A 10 0.81 -27.41 -8.78
N ALA A 11 1.56 -28.08 -7.90
CA ALA A 11 1.37 -27.87 -6.47
C ALA A 11 1.20 -26.35 -6.25
N ASN A 12 0.18 -25.94 -5.50
CA ASN A 12 -0.12 -24.53 -5.23
C ASN A 12 1.09 -23.88 -4.55
N LYS A 13 2.07 -23.43 -5.36
CA LYS A 13 3.19 -22.64 -4.90
C LYS A 13 2.58 -21.34 -4.42
N VAL A 14 2.59 -21.16 -3.11
CA VAL A 14 2.13 -19.94 -2.47
C VAL A 14 2.96 -18.79 -3.02
N LYS A 15 2.30 -17.90 -3.77
CA LYS A 15 2.94 -16.72 -4.35
C LYS A 15 2.80 -15.57 -3.37
N TYR A 16 3.93 -14.98 -3.01
CA TYR A 16 3.98 -13.71 -2.31
C TYR A 16 4.06 -12.59 -3.35
N LEU A 17 3.24 -11.57 -3.17
CA LEU A 17 3.18 -10.40 -4.05
C LEU A 17 3.24 -9.15 -3.17
N MET A 18 3.88 -8.11 -3.68
CA MET A 18 3.94 -6.81 -3.02
C MET A 18 3.13 -5.81 -3.83
N GLY A 19 2.39 -4.94 -3.15
CA GLY A 19 1.56 -3.94 -3.81
C GLY A 19 1.20 -2.80 -2.88
N ILE A 20 0.47 -1.84 -3.44
CA ILE A 20 -0.02 -0.67 -2.71
C ILE A 20 -1.49 -0.89 -2.35
N CYS A 21 -1.83 -0.59 -1.11
CA CYS A 21 -3.20 -0.58 -0.62
C CYS A 21 -4.01 0.55 -1.29
N GLN A 22 -5.13 0.19 -1.90
CA GLN A 22 -6.09 1.09 -2.53
C GLN A 22 -7.40 1.11 -1.72
N PRO A 23 -8.17 2.21 -1.78
CA PRO A 23 -9.45 2.28 -1.10
C PRO A 23 -10.42 1.22 -1.68
N THR A 24 -11.26 0.69 -0.80
CA THR A 24 -12.13 -0.45 -1.08
C THR A 24 -13.48 -0.25 -0.42
N TRP A 25 -14.53 -0.61 -1.13
CA TRP A 25 -15.91 -0.59 -0.61
C TRP A 25 -16.23 -1.86 0.20
N LYS A 26 -15.37 -2.89 0.13
CA LYS A 26 -15.61 -4.16 0.81
C LYS A 26 -15.15 -4.12 2.25
N GLU A 27 -16.03 -4.53 3.14
CA GLU A 27 -15.69 -4.79 4.53
C GLU A 27 -14.73 -5.99 4.63
N ASN A 28 -13.76 -5.91 5.55
CA ASN A 28 -12.79 -6.95 5.89
C ASN A 28 -11.90 -7.42 4.71
N ALA A 29 -11.79 -6.61 3.66
CA ALA A 29 -10.96 -6.90 2.51
C ALA A 29 -10.35 -5.64 1.91
N THR A 30 -9.05 -5.70 1.67
CA THR A 30 -8.26 -4.60 1.13
C THR A 30 -8.02 -4.81 -0.36
N LYS A 31 -8.22 -3.75 -1.16
CA LYS A 31 -7.87 -3.78 -2.58
C LYS A 31 -6.39 -3.46 -2.73
N VAL A 32 -5.65 -4.29 -3.44
CA VAL A 32 -4.20 -4.18 -3.57
C VAL A 32 -3.85 -4.03 -5.04
N GLU A 33 -3.16 -2.95 -5.38
CA GLU A 33 -2.63 -2.71 -6.72
C GLU A 33 -1.19 -3.23 -6.78
N ILE A 34 -1.01 -4.28 -7.56
CA ILE A 34 0.28 -4.94 -7.81
C ILE A 34 0.84 -4.39 -9.13
N PHE A 35 2.11 -4.03 -9.11
CA PHE A 35 2.82 -3.59 -10.30
C PHE A 35 3.63 -4.73 -10.88
N GLY A 36 3.43 -4.99 -12.16
CA GLY A 36 4.24 -5.90 -12.96
C GLY A 36 4.94 -5.16 -14.08
N HIS A 37 5.79 -5.87 -14.80
CA HIS A 37 6.42 -5.40 -16.01
C HIS A 37 6.13 -6.38 -17.14
N GLU A 38 5.51 -5.89 -18.21
CA GLU A 38 5.24 -6.68 -19.42
C GLU A 38 6.19 -6.24 -20.52
N TYR A 39 6.83 -7.22 -21.17
CA TYR A 39 7.82 -6.98 -22.21
C TYR A 39 7.14 -6.83 -23.58
N ASP A 40 7.34 -5.69 -24.22
CA ASP A 40 6.95 -5.49 -25.60
C ASP A 40 8.07 -5.97 -26.54
N HIS A 41 7.78 -6.98 -27.37
CA HIS A 41 8.74 -7.57 -28.29
C HIS A 41 9.08 -6.67 -29.49
N ARG A 42 8.24 -5.68 -29.82
CA ARG A 42 8.47 -4.76 -30.94
C ARG A 42 9.37 -3.60 -30.53
N LEU A 43 9.14 -3.08 -29.33
CA LEU A 43 9.90 -1.96 -28.77
C LEU A 43 11.11 -2.42 -27.95
N HIS A 44 11.20 -3.72 -27.66
CA HIS A 44 12.21 -4.31 -26.79
C HIS A 44 12.31 -3.62 -25.41
N MET A 45 11.16 -3.18 -24.87
CA MET A 45 11.06 -2.41 -23.63
C MET A 45 10.02 -3.01 -22.69
N PHE A 46 10.25 -2.87 -21.37
CA PHE A 46 9.28 -3.25 -20.35
C PHE A 46 8.34 -2.09 -20.02
N PHE A 47 7.04 -2.35 -20.08
CA PHE A 47 6.01 -1.41 -19.64
C PHE A 47 5.45 -1.83 -18.29
N ARG A 48 5.23 -0.83 -17.42
CA ARG A 48 4.62 -1.07 -16.11
C ARG A 48 3.15 -1.38 -16.28
N THR A 49 2.73 -2.57 -15.86
CA THR A 49 1.32 -2.97 -15.84
C THR A 49 0.80 -3.02 -14.42
N LYS A 50 -0.50 -2.80 -14.27
CA LYS A 50 -1.19 -2.69 -12.98
C LYS A 50 -2.23 -3.79 -12.90
N ARG A 51 -2.22 -4.56 -11.81
CA ARG A 51 -3.23 -5.61 -11.54
C ARG A 51 -3.81 -5.41 -10.15
N ALA A 52 -5.12 -5.36 -10.06
CA ALA A 52 -5.80 -5.25 -8.77
C ALA A 52 -6.22 -6.63 -8.26
N VAL A 53 -5.91 -6.92 -7.00
CA VAL A 53 -6.38 -8.12 -6.29
C VAL A 53 -7.06 -7.72 -4.98
N PHE A 54 -7.95 -8.57 -4.47
CA PHE A 54 -8.53 -8.38 -3.14
C PHE A 54 -7.84 -9.34 -2.16
N ALA A 55 -7.33 -8.75 -1.09
CA ALA A 55 -6.73 -9.44 0.03
C ALA A 55 -7.66 -9.43 1.24
N HIS A 56 -7.71 -10.51 1.99
CA HIS A 56 -8.43 -10.58 3.25
C HIS A 56 -7.68 -9.81 4.34
N ASP A 57 -8.36 -8.90 5.02
CA ASP A 57 -7.83 -8.11 6.13
C ASP A 57 -8.97 -7.85 7.15
N PRO A 58 -9.22 -8.79 8.08
CA PRO A 58 -10.32 -8.67 9.05
C PRO A 58 -10.03 -7.64 10.14
N GLU A 59 -8.76 -7.43 10.47
CA GLU A 59 -8.33 -6.49 11.51
C GLU A 59 -8.16 -5.05 10.98
N LYS A 60 -8.33 -4.84 9.67
CA LYS A 60 -8.13 -3.55 8.98
C LYS A 60 -6.78 -2.92 9.33
N LYS A 61 -5.73 -3.74 9.34
CA LYS A 61 -4.36 -3.28 9.62
C LYS A 61 -3.85 -2.36 8.52
N CYS A 62 -4.29 -2.57 7.28
CA CYS A 62 -3.83 -1.79 6.15
C CYS A 62 -4.61 -0.48 6.01
N LYS A 63 -3.89 0.63 5.85
CA LYS A 63 -4.48 1.93 5.49
C LYS A 63 -4.20 2.27 4.04
N THR A 64 -4.95 3.24 3.50
CA THR A 64 -4.86 3.60 2.08
C THR A 64 -3.47 4.15 1.76
N GLY A 65 -2.79 3.60 0.75
CA GLY A 65 -1.45 4.02 0.32
C GLY A 65 -0.27 3.30 0.98
N ASP A 66 -0.51 2.36 1.89
CA ASP A 66 0.55 1.54 2.47
C ASP A 66 1.11 0.54 1.45
N THR A 67 2.40 0.22 1.57
CA THR A 67 3.02 -0.88 0.83
C THR A 67 2.92 -2.17 1.64
N ILE A 68 2.23 -3.16 1.09
CA ILE A 68 1.84 -4.37 1.81
C ILE A 68 2.33 -5.63 1.09
N LEU A 69 2.63 -6.65 1.89
CA LEU A 69 2.92 -7.99 1.43
C LEU A 69 1.65 -8.83 1.47
N VAL A 70 1.26 -9.38 0.34
CA VAL A 70 0.10 -10.27 0.22
C VAL A 70 0.52 -11.66 -0.20
N ARG A 71 -0.18 -12.65 0.34
CA ARG A 71 0.03 -14.06 0.07
C ARG A 71 -1.20 -14.65 -0.61
N GLN A 72 -0.99 -15.43 -1.67
CA GLN A 72 -2.09 -16.14 -2.30
C GLN A 72 -2.63 -17.23 -1.37
N LEU A 73 -3.95 -17.25 -1.15
CA LEU A 73 -4.61 -18.29 -0.37
C LEU A 73 -4.62 -19.63 -1.13
N PRO A 74 -4.51 -20.78 -0.43
CA PRO A 74 -4.59 -22.09 -1.08
C PRO A 74 -5.96 -22.34 -1.71
N GLU A 75 -7.02 -21.84 -1.06
CA GLU A 75 -8.40 -21.85 -1.54
C GLU A 75 -8.97 -20.43 -1.52
N LYS A 76 -9.74 -20.08 -2.55
CA LYS A 76 -10.36 -18.75 -2.62
C LYS A 76 -11.49 -18.66 -1.60
N MET A 77 -11.37 -17.75 -0.64
CA MET A 77 -12.38 -17.56 0.42
C MET A 77 -13.73 -17.12 -0.15
N THR A 78 -13.71 -16.20 -1.13
CA THR A 78 -14.91 -15.79 -1.88
C THR A 78 -14.56 -15.65 -3.36
N ARG A 79 -15.55 -15.36 -4.22
CA ARG A 79 -15.31 -15.11 -5.65
C ARG A 79 -14.27 -14.02 -5.91
N LEU A 80 -14.17 -13.03 -5.03
CA LEU A 80 -13.31 -11.86 -5.20
C LEU A 80 -12.05 -11.92 -4.34
N ILE A 81 -12.14 -12.42 -3.10
CA ILE A 81 -11.01 -12.49 -2.17
C ILE A 81 -10.15 -13.70 -2.53
N THR A 82 -8.92 -13.42 -2.93
CA THR A 82 -7.97 -14.42 -3.47
C THR A 82 -6.67 -14.47 -2.69
N HIS A 83 -6.34 -13.39 -1.99
CA HIS A 83 -5.11 -13.25 -1.23
C HIS A 83 -5.42 -12.95 0.24
N GLU A 84 -4.40 -13.00 1.07
CA GLU A 84 -4.40 -12.63 2.48
C GLU A 84 -3.29 -11.60 2.70
N VAL A 85 -3.55 -10.61 3.55
CA VAL A 85 -2.50 -9.66 3.99
C VAL A 85 -1.60 -10.38 4.99
N VAL A 86 -0.29 -10.40 4.70
CA VAL A 86 0.70 -10.97 5.62
C VAL A 86 1.24 -9.89 6.53
N ASP A 87 1.71 -8.80 5.95
CA ASP A 87 2.39 -7.73 6.69
C ASP A 87 2.34 -6.39 5.95
N VAL A 88 2.45 -5.31 6.72
CA VAL A 88 2.59 -3.94 6.23
C VAL A 88 4.06 -3.58 6.25
N ILE A 89 4.70 -3.56 5.08
CA ILE A 89 6.15 -3.32 4.96
C ILE A 89 6.46 -1.83 5.17
N TYR A 90 5.75 -0.96 4.45
CA TYR A 90 5.97 0.47 4.52
C TYR A 90 4.65 1.20 4.72
N PRO A 91 4.39 1.75 5.92
CA PRO A 91 3.25 2.63 6.13
C PRO A 91 3.48 3.97 5.42
N LEU A 92 2.41 4.57 4.89
CA LEU A 92 2.46 5.88 4.27
C LEU A 92 2.88 6.93 5.31
N GLY A 93 3.92 7.72 5.01
CA GLY A 93 4.37 8.82 5.87
C GLY A 93 5.35 8.43 7.00
N ASP A 94 5.36 7.17 7.44
CA ASP A 94 6.22 6.68 8.53
C ASP A 94 7.21 5.59 8.10
N VAL A 95 7.95 5.85 7.04
CA VAL A 95 8.88 4.85 6.48
C VAL A 95 10.06 4.62 7.42
N THR A 96 10.28 3.36 7.76
CA THR A 96 11.47 2.90 8.48
C THR A 96 12.42 2.23 7.49
N ASP A 97 13.68 2.64 7.50
CA ASP A 97 14.72 2.03 6.69
C ASP A 97 14.95 0.57 7.13
N PRO A 98 14.80 -0.42 6.24
CA PRO A 98 14.95 -1.83 6.60
C PRO A 98 16.39 -2.21 6.98
N ILE A 99 17.40 -1.42 6.59
CA ILE A 99 18.81 -1.72 6.88
C ILE A 99 19.20 -1.21 8.27
N THR A 100 18.88 0.05 8.57
CA THR A 100 19.30 0.70 9.82
C THR A 100 18.25 0.67 10.92
N GLY A 101 16.98 0.41 10.58
CA GLY A 101 15.85 0.51 11.51
C GLY A 101 15.50 1.95 11.90
N LYS A 102 16.14 2.95 11.29
CA LYS A 102 15.88 4.37 11.55
C LYS A 102 14.74 4.88 10.68
N LYS A 103 14.00 5.86 11.19
CA LYS A 103 12.96 6.53 10.43
C LYS A 103 13.57 7.51 9.43
N VAL A 104 13.03 7.49 8.21
CA VAL A 104 13.50 8.30 7.08
C VAL A 104 12.38 9.20 6.59
N ALA A 105 12.74 10.42 6.22
CA ALA A 105 11.88 11.32 5.46
C ALA A 105 12.45 11.47 4.06
N ALA A 106 11.77 10.88 3.07
CA ALA A 106 12.22 10.78 1.68
C ALA A 106 13.59 10.07 1.53
N GLY A 107 14.69 10.82 1.65
CA GLY A 107 16.06 10.30 1.53
C GLY A 107 16.99 10.71 2.67
N VAL A 108 16.48 11.37 3.71
CA VAL A 108 17.28 11.88 4.84
C VAL A 108 16.77 11.25 6.13
N TYR A 109 17.68 10.83 7.01
CA TYR A 109 17.31 10.30 8.31
C TYR A 109 16.71 11.40 9.18
N ARG A 110 15.66 11.07 9.96
CA ARG A 110 15.02 12.06 10.85
C ARG A 110 16.01 12.65 11.87
N ASP A 111 16.97 11.86 12.33
CA ASP A 111 18.03 12.30 13.24
C ASP A 111 18.89 13.42 12.63
N GLU A 112 19.24 13.31 11.34
CA GLU A 112 20.02 14.32 10.64
C GLU A 112 19.23 15.62 10.47
N ILE A 113 17.93 15.51 10.16
CA ILE A 113 17.04 16.66 10.10
C ILE A 113 16.99 17.38 11.45
N LYS A 114 16.98 16.65 12.57
CA LYS A 114 17.03 17.26 13.91
C LYS A 114 18.33 18.01 14.15
N ILE A 115 19.47 17.41 13.82
CA ILE A 115 20.80 18.05 13.96
C ILE A 115 20.87 19.34 13.15
N VAL A 116 20.40 19.32 11.90
CA VAL A 116 20.35 20.50 11.02
C VAL A 116 19.43 21.56 11.60
N ASN A 117 18.24 21.18 12.06
CA ASN A 117 17.29 22.11 12.66
C ASN A 117 17.79 22.73 13.98
N GLU A 118 18.58 22.00 14.77
CA GLU A 118 19.23 22.53 15.97
C GLU A 118 20.35 23.52 15.61
N ALA A 119 21.14 23.23 14.57
CA ALA A 119 22.23 24.08 14.11
C ALA A 119 21.76 25.39 13.47
N PHE A 120 20.72 25.34 12.63
CA PHE A 120 20.22 26.49 11.86
C PHE A 120 18.96 27.14 12.43
N GLY A 121 18.37 26.54 13.48
CA GLY A 121 17.12 26.98 14.10
C GLY A 121 15.88 26.33 13.46
N LYS A 122 14.92 25.95 14.31
CA LYS A 122 13.64 25.36 13.86
C LYS A 122 12.78 26.41 13.15
N SER A 123 12.28 26.09 11.96
CA SER A 123 11.23 26.89 11.32
C SER A 123 9.92 26.79 12.10
N LYS A 124 9.20 27.90 12.25
CA LYS A 124 7.85 27.93 12.87
C LYS A 124 6.82 27.12 12.10
N THR A 125 7.03 26.93 10.79
CA THR A 125 6.17 26.14 9.89
C THR A 125 6.73 24.75 9.61
N GLY A 126 7.87 24.40 10.20
CA GLY A 126 8.51 23.10 10.00
C GLY A 126 7.69 21.99 10.64
N PHE A 127 7.64 20.84 9.98
CA PHE A 127 6.98 19.65 10.51
C PHE A 127 7.83 19.05 11.65
N ASP A 128 7.22 18.85 12.82
CA ASP A 128 7.89 18.26 13.99
C ASP A 128 7.54 16.78 14.11
N TYR A 129 8.52 15.91 13.85
CA TYR A 129 8.35 14.46 13.86
C TYR A 129 8.13 13.85 15.25
N ASP A 130 8.43 14.58 16.34
CA ASP A 130 8.29 14.05 17.70
C ASP A 130 6.87 14.24 18.26
N THR A 131 6.18 15.29 17.84
CA THR A 131 4.80 15.59 18.23
C THR A 131 3.79 15.06 17.23
N ALA A 132 4.20 14.88 15.97
CA ALA A 132 3.33 14.39 14.93
C ALA A 132 2.87 12.94 15.19
N PRO A 133 1.62 12.60 14.80
CA PRO A 133 1.18 11.21 14.79
C PRO A 133 2.06 10.38 13.85
N PRO A 134 2.09 9.04 13.98
CA PRO A 134 2.95 8.18 13.16
C PRO A 134 2.82 8.46 11.65
N ARG A 135 1.59 8.62 11.15
CA ARG A 135 1.29 8.91 9.73
C ARG A 135 1.47 10.38 9.32
N GLY A 136 1.83 11.24 10.27
CA GLY A 136 1.90 12.69 10.11
C GLY A 136 0.57 13.28 9.62
N ASP A 137 0.67 14.30 8.78
CA ASP A 137 -0.50 15.01 8.23
C ASP A 137 -1.22 14.24 7.11
N GLN A 138 -0.79 13.01 6.79
CA GLN A 138 -1.39 12.23 5.69
C GLN A 138 -2.74 11.60 6.06
N GLU A 139 -2.99 11.44 7.36
CA GLU A 139 -4.25 10.93 7.90
C GLU A 139 -5.37 11.95 7.64
N GLY A 140 -6.44 11.53 6.94
CA GLY A 140 -7.56 12.39 6.55
C GLY A 140 -7.38 13.16 5.24
N ILE A 141 -6.14 13.39 4.74
CA ILE A 141 -5.88 14.04 3.44
C ILE A 141 -5.77 13.01 2.31
N ARG A 142 -4.84 12.06 2.43
CA ARG A 142 -4.64 10.97 1.44
C ARG A 142 -5.14 9.64 1.96
N ASP A 143 -5.26 9.53 3.28
CA ASP A 143 -5.97 8.44 3.92
C ASP A 143 -7.45 8.74 4.03
N PHE A 144 -8.27 7.89 3.43
CA PHE A 144 -9.72 7.93 3.59
C PHE A 144 -10.26 6.63 4.19
N THR A 145 -9.40 5.80 4.78
CA THR A 145 -9.81 4.50 5.34
C THR A 145 -10.83 4.64 6.46
N ASP A 146 -10.82 5.73 7.21
CA ASP A 146 -11.76 5.99 8.30
C ASP A 146 -13.15 6.44 7.81
N LYS A 147 -13.25 6.91 6.55
CA LYS A 147 -14.48 7.46 5.99
C LYS A 147 -15.28 6.37 5.27
N PRO A 148 -16.63 6.41 5.33
CA PRO A 148 -17.45 5.45 4.60
C PRO A 148 -17.21 5.60 3.09
N THR A 149 -16.88 4.49 2.42
CA THR A 149 -16.59 4.49 0.98
C THR A 149 -17.82 4.70 0.10
N TYR A 150 -19.01 4.41 0.63
CA TYR A 150 -20.27 4.56 -0.10
C TYR A 150 -21.18 5.56 0.60
N LYS A 151 -21.60 6.56 -0.16
CA LYS A 151 -22.60 7.55 0.23
C LYS A 151 -23.85 7.36 -0.61
N LYS A 152 -25.03 7.40 0.02
CA LYS A 152 -26.28 7.58 -0.71
C LYS A 152 -26.51 9.07 -0.94
N TYR A 153 -26.32 9.51 -2.18
CA TYR A 153 -26.43 10.92 -2.58
C TYR A 153 -27.79 11.58 -2.29
N HIS A 154 -28.83 10.81 -2.01
CA HIS A 154 -30.18 11.31 -1.72
C HIS A 154 -30.50 11.47 -0.22
N GLU A 155 -29.67 10.92 0.67
CA GLU A 155 -29.91 10.94 2.13
C GLU A 155 -28.96 11.87 2.88
N GLU A 156 -27.80 12.20 2.28
CA GLU A 156 -26.74 12.97 2.94
C GLU A 156 -26.29 14.12 2.02
N ASP A 157 -26.27 15.35 2.53
CA ASP A 157 -25.86 16.53 1.75
C ASP A 157 -24.33 16.67 1.64
N GLN A 158 -23.56 16.20 2.63
CA GLN A 158 -22.12 16.45 2.72
C GLN A 158 -21.28 15.28 2.21
N ASP A 159 -20.41 15.50 1.23
CA ASP A 159 -19.55 14.45 0.65
C ASP A 159 -18.40 14.11 1.61
N PRO A 160 -18.29 12.86 2.12
CA PRO A 160 -17.21 12.47 3.03
C PRO A 160 -15.84 12.58 2.36
N HIS A 161 -15.74 12.51 1.04
CA HIS A 161 -14.48 12.56 0.31
C HIS A 161 -14.12 13.94 -0.24
N ALA A 162 -14.97 14.95 -0.06
CA ALA A 162 -14.62 16.32 -0.39
C ALA A 162 -13.58 16.86 0.62
N LEU A 163 -12.48 17.41 0.10
CA LEU A 163 -11.44 18.11 0.85
C LEU A 163 -11.88 19.52 1.25
#